data_AF-A0A850ZUH4-F1
#
_entry.id   AF-A0A850ZUH4-F1
#
_cell.length_a   1.000
_cell.length_b   1.000
_cell.length_c   1.000
_cell.angle_alpha   90.00
_cell.angle_beta   90.00
_cell.angle_gamma   90.00
#
_symmetry.space_group_name_H-M   'P 1'
#
loop_
_entity.id
_entity.type
_entity.pdbx_description
1 polymer ?
#
loop_
_entity_poly.entity_id
_entity_poly.type
_entity_poly.pdbx_seq_one_letter_code
_entity_poly.pdbx_strand_id
1 'polypeptide(L)'
;QCALWKENACCTANTSEEAHLDQSYLYSFNWDHCGVMPEKCKRHFIQDTCLYECSPNLGPWIDQAENSWRKERVLHVPLCREDCEQWWEDCQDAVTCKVNWHKGWNWTTG
;
A
#
# COMPACT_ATOMS: atom_id res chain seq x y z
N GLN A 1 -2.16 -5.14 11.67
CA GLN A 1 -1.50 -5.94 10.62
C GLN A 1 0.00 -5.62 10.54
N CYS A 2 0.44 -4.37 10.79
CA CYS A 2 1.86 -4.02 10.81
C CYS A 2 2.68 -4.56 12.02
N ALA A 3 2.07 -5.31 12.94
CA ALA A 3 2.75 -5.80 14.15
C ALA A 3 3.91 -6.76 13.86
N LEU A 4 3.98 -7.34 12.64
CA LEU A 4 5.09 -8.18 12.19
C LEU A 4 6.45 -7.44 12.23
N TRP A 5 6.44 -6.10 12.11
CA TRP A 5 7.65 -5.28 12.15
C TRP A 5 7.95 -4.66 13.52
N LYS A 6 7.18 -5.00 14.57
CA LYS A 6 7.30 -4.40 15.92
C LYS A 6 8.74 -4.31 16.45
N GLU A 7 9.54 -5.37 16.25
CA GLU A 7 10.89 -5.46 16.80
C GLU A 7 11.94 -4.69 15.98
N ASN A 8 11.66 -4.42 14.69
CA ASN A 8 12.54 -3.68 13.80
C ASN A 8 11.72 -3.11 12.61
N ALA A 9 11.37 -1.82 12.69
CA ALA A 9 10.54 -1.14 11.70
C ALA A 9 11.16 0.19 11.25
N CYS A 10 10.88 0.55 9.99
CA CYS A 10 11.08 1.90 9.46
C CYS A 10 9.91 2.85 9.76
N CYS A 11 8.72 2.32 10.08
CA CYS A 11 7.53 3.10 10.35
C CYS A 11 7.39 3.48 11.83
N THR A 12 6.56 4.48 12.12
CA THR A 12 6.16 4.85 13.47
C THR A 12 4.85 4.18 13.89
N ALA A 13 4.51 4.21 15.18
CA ALA A 13 3.21 3.74 15.67
C ALA A 13 2.04 4.45 14.97
N ASN A 14 2.13 5.77 14.80
CA ASN A 14 1.12 6.57 14.10
C ASN A 14 0.95 6.12 12.64
N THR A 15 2.06 5.94 11.91
CA THR A 15 2.05 5.39 10.54
C THR A 15 1.35 4.03 10.49
N SER A 16 1.61 3.17 11.48
CA SER A 16 1.02 1.84 11.54
C SER A 16 -0.48 1.86 11.79
N GLU A 17 -0.99 2.79 12.61
CA GLU A 17 -2.42 2.95 12.86
C GLU A 17 -3.11 3.45 11.58
N GLU A 18 -2.49 4.42 10.91
CA GLU A 18 -3.07 5.12 9.76
C GLU A 18 -3.02 4.30 8.47
N ALA A 19 -2.14 3.30 8.40
CA ALA A 19 -2.18 2.28 7.35
C ALA A 19 -3.50 1.47 7.34
N HIS A 20 -4.28 1.48 8.44
CA HIS A 20 -5.54 0.75 8.54
C HIS A 20 -6.78 1.64 8.28
N LEU A 21 -6.60 2.95 8.08
CA LEU A 21 -7.68 3.90 7.89
C LEU A 21 -7.89 4.20 6.39
N ASP A 22 -9.16 4.40 6.01
CA ASP A 22 -9.49 4.94 4.68
C ASP A 22 -9.14 6.42 4.62
N GLN A 23 -8.59 6.87 3.49
CA GLN A 23 -8.20 8.26 3.27
C GLN A 23 -7.30 8.83 4.38
N SER A 24 -6.43 7.98 4.94
CA SER A 24 -5.49 8.35 5.98
C SER A 24 -4.50 9.41 5.52
N TYR A 25 -3.80 10.06 6.46
CA TYR A 25 -2.85 11.13 6.08
C TYR A 25 -1.68 10.64 5.23
N LEU A 26 -1.41 9.32 5.20
CA LEU A 26 -0.29 8.75 4.47
C LEU A 26 -0.38 9.09 2.98
N TYR A 27 -1.57 8.90 2.41
CA TYR A 27 -1.80 9.02 0.96
C TYR A 27 -3.14 9.65 0.59
N SER A 28 -4.01 9.93 1.58
CA SER A 28 -5.41 10.32 1.39
C SER A 28 -6.15 9.40 0.42
N PHE A 29 -5.74 8.13 0.34
CA PHE A 29 -6.22 7.20 -0.67
C PHE A 29 -7.57 6.61 -0.29
N ASN A 30 -8.52 6.65 -1.23
CA ASN A 30 -9.83 6.02 -1.08
C ASN A 30 -9.83 4.61 -1.69
N TRP A 31 -9.83 3.58 -0.83
CA TRP A 31 -9.96 2.20 -1.27
C TRP A 31 -11.31 1.92 -1.94
N ASP A 32 -12.36 2.67 -1.59
CA ASP A 32 -13.74 2.50 -2.08
C ASP A 32 -14.08 3.38 -3.30
N HIS A 33 -13.08 3.76 -4.10
CA HIS A 33 -13.24 4.68 -5.24
C HIS A 33 -14.18 4.19 -6.36
N CYS A 34 -14.61 2.93 -6.34
CA CYS A 34 -15.60 2.35 -7.27
C CYS A 34 -16.74 1.59 -6.56
N GLY A 35 -16.93 1.85 -5.26
CA GLY A 35 -17.82 1.09 -4.39
C GLY A 35 -17.04 0.43 -3.25
N VAL A 36 -17.76 -0.14 -2.28
CA VAL A 36 -17.16 -0.74 -1.08
C VAL A 36 -16.25 -1.90 -1.44
N MET A 37 -14.97 -1.80 -1.08
CA MET A 37 -13.98 -2.85 -1.28
C MET A 37 -14.24 -4.01 -0.31
N PRO A 38 -14.25 -5.27 -0.79
CA PRO A 38 -14.35 -6.44 0.09
C PRO A 38 -13.24 -6.46 1.15
N GLU A 39 -13.59 -6.83 2.39
CA GLU A 39 -12.63 -6.81 3.50
C GLU A 39 -11.39 -7.69 3.24
N LYS A 40 -11.57 -8.86 2.61
CA LYS A 40 -10.47 -9.75 2.18
C LYS A 40 -9.48 -9.03 1.25
N CYS A 41 -9.97 -8.27 0.28
CA CYS A 41 -9.16 -7.49 -0.65
C CYS A 41 -8.44 -6.34 0.07
N LYS A 42 -9.17 -5.60 0.91
CA LYS A 42 -8.63 -4.46 1.66
C LYS A 42 -7.49 -4.86 2.61
N ARG A 43 -7.57 -6.05 3.22
CA ARG A 43 -6.49 -6.57 4.08
C ARG A 43 -5.16 -6.65 3.34
N HIS A 44 -5.14 -7.06 2.07
CA HIS A 44 -3.91 -7.10 1.27
C HIS A 44 -3.32 -5.71 1.03
N PHE A 45 -4.15 -4.71 0.72
CA PHE A 45 -3.69 -3.32 0.58
C PHE A 45 -3.11 -2.74 1.89
N ILE A 46 -3.67 -3.12 3.04
CA ILE A 46 -3.13 -2.75 4.36
C ILE A 46 -1.77 -3.45 4.59
N GLN A 47 -1.65 -4.73 4.24
CA GLN A 47 -0.38 -5.47 4.36
C GLN A 47 0.71 -4.90 3.46
N ASP A 48 0.37 -4.57 2.21
CA ASP A 48 1.26 -3.90 1.26
C ASP A 48 1.73 -2.55 1.81
N THR A 49 0.81 -1.75 2.36
CA THR A 49 1.15 -0.48 3.02
C THR A 49 2.09 -0.70 4.19
N CYS A 50 1.82 -1.69 5.06
CA CYS A 50 2.72 -2.00 6.18
C CYS A 50 4.10 -2.48 5.68
N LEU A 51 4.18 -3.27 4.62
CA LEU A 51 5.44 -3.72 4.04
C LEU A 51 6.24 -2.52 3.53
N TYR A 52 5.61 -1.65 2.76
CA TYR A 52 6.23 -0.47 2.17
C TYR A 52 6.72 0.52 3.23
N GLU A 53 5.90 0.80 4.25
CA GLU A 53 6.23 1.77 5.29
C GLU A 53 7.17 1.22 6.37
N CYS A 54 7.03 -0.05 6.73
CA CYS A 54 7.68 -0.60 7.92
C CYS A 54 8.89 -1.48 7.63
N SER A 55 9.02 -2.09 6.45
CA SER A 55 10.06 -3.09 6.22
C SER A 55 11.47 -2.49 6.15
N PRO A 56 12.39 -2.89 7.05
CA PRO A 56 13.79 -2.48 6.97
C PRO A 56 14.59 -3.32 5.95
N ASN A 57 13.94 -4.25 5.25
CA ASN A 57 14.60 -5.25 4.40
C ASN A 57 14.46 -4.97 2.91
N LEU A 58 13.82 -3.86 2.52
CA LEU A 58 13.64 -3.50 1.11
C LEU A 58 14.84 -2.79 0.47
N GLY A 59 15.92 -2.57 1.23
CA GLY A 59 17.14 -1.90 0.79
C GLY A 59 17.66 -2.29 -0.61
N PRO A 60 17.74 -3.59 -0.96
CA PRO A 60 18.25 -4.01 -2.27
C PRO A 60 17.42 -3.54 -3.49
N TRP A 61 16.18 -3.12 -3.28
CA TRP A 61 15.24 -2.71 -4.33
C TRP A 61 14.97 -1.20 -4.33
N ILE A 62 15.68 -0.43 -3.51
CA ILE A 62 15.57 1.02 -3.48
C ILE A 62 16.16 1.61 -4.77
N ASP A 63 15.37 2.45 -5.43
CA ASP A 63 15.70 3.21 -6.62
C ASP A 63 15.44 4.71 -6.38
N GLN A 64 16.25 5.56 -7.01
CA GLN A 64 16.10 7.00 -6.89
C GLN A 64 14.85 7.44 -7.67
N ALA A 65 13.93 8.12 -6.99
CA ALA A 65 12.72 8.65 -7.57
C ALA A 65 12.67 10.14 -7.29
N GLU A 66 13.39 10.97 -8.05
CA GLU A 66 13.32 12.41 -7.87
C GLU A 66 11.92 12.93 -8.26
N ASN A 67 11.04 13.08 -7.27
CA ASN A 67 9.75 13.74 -7.43
C ASN A 67 9.40 14.58 -6.17
N SER A 68 8.24 15.25 -6.20
CA SER A 68 7.86 16.25 -5.19
C SER A 68 7.62 15.72 -3.78
N TRP A 69 7.46 14.40 -3.59
CA TRP A 69 7.01 13.83 -2.31
C TRP A 69 7.83 12.64 -1.82
N ARG A 70 8.70 12.07 -2.65
CA ARG A 70 9.67 11.05 -2.25
C ARG A 70 10.98 11.26 -2.99
N LYS A 71 12.09 10.92 -2.33
CA LYS A 71 13.43 10.89 -2.94
C LYS A 71 13.76 9.50 -3.49
N GLU A 72 13.18 8.48 -2.88
CA GLU A 72 13.45 7.08 -3.13
C GLU A 72 12.13 6.32 -3.26
N ARG A 73 12.14 5.21 -3.97
CA ARG A 73 11.04 4.25 -4.05
C ARG A 73 11.60 2.84 -4.16
N VAL A 74 10.78 1.83 -3.93
CA VAL A 74 11.17 0.45 -4.23
C VAL A 74 10.70 0.05 -5.63
N LEU A 75 11.53 -0.69 -6.36
CA LEU A 75 11.24 -1.23 -7.69
C LEU A 75 11.60 -2.71 -7.77
N HIS A 76 10.78 -3.48 -8.48
CA HIS A 76 11.04 -4.90 -8.75
C HIS A 76 11.26 -5.75 -7.49
N VAL A 77 10.56 -5.40 -6.40
CA VAL A 77 10.52 -6.23 -5.19
C VAL A 77 9.98 -7.62 -5.57
N PRO A 78 10.71 -8.71 -5.29
CA PRO A 78 10.32 -10.06 -5.67
C PRO A 78 9.30 -10.57 -4.67
N LEU A 79 8.05 -10.09 -4.81
CA LEU A 79 6.94 -10.60 -4.04
C LEU A 79 6.81 -12.10 -4.30
N CYS A 80 6.62 -12.88 -3.23
CA CYS A 80 6.37 -14.30 -3.34
C CYS A 80 5.12 -14.54 -4.21
N ARG A 81 5.14 -15.63 -4.97
CA ARG A 81 4.06 -15.93 -5.91
C ARG A 81 2.73 -16.09 -5.19
N GLU A 82 2.74 -16.80 -4.07
CA GLU A 82 1.55 -17.13 -3.28
C GLU A 82 0.89 -15.86 -2.71
N ASP A 83 1.68 -14.89 -2.24
CA ASP A 83 1.17 -13.59 -1.77
C ASP A 83 0.49 -12.81 -2.90
N CYS A 84 1.08 -12.81 -4.10
CA CYS A 84 0.52 -12.13 -5.28
C CYS A 84 -0.78 -12.81 -5.77
N GLU A 85 -0.78 -14.14 -5.89
CA GLU A 85 -1.94 -14.91 -6.34
C GLU A 85 -3.11 -14.79 -5.36
N GLN A 86 -2.85 -14.91 -4.05
CA GLN A 86 -3.89 -14.78 -3.02
C GLN A 86 -4.48 -13.37 -2.99
N TRP A 87 -3.66 -12.33 -3.14
CA TRP A 87 -4.16 -10.96 -3.26
C TRP A 87 -5.10 -10.82 -4.45
N TRP A 88 -4.68 -11.32 -5.62
CA TRP A 88 -5.50 -11.26 -6.83
C TRP A 88 -6.86 -11.98 -6.66
N GLU A 89 -6.86 -13.19 -6.08
CA GLU A 89 -8.06 -13.98 -5.83
C GLU A 89 -9.02 -13.32 -4.84
N ASP A 90 -8.50 -12.73 -3.77
CA ASP A 90 -9.32 -12.06 -2.75
C ASP A 90 -9.92 -10.75 -3.27
N CYS A 91 -9.32 -10.15 -4.30
CA CYS A 91 -9.84 -8.97 -4.97
C CYS A 91 -10.71 -9.27 -6.20
N GLN A 92 -11.04 -10.53 -6.51
CA GLN A 92 -11.82 -10.89 -7.71
C GLN A 92 -13.21 -10.21 -7.78
N ASP A 93 -13.81 -9.94 -6.61
CA ASP A 93 -15.13 -9.30 -6.49
C ASP A 93 -15.02 -7.77 -6.28
N ALA A 94 -13.81 -7.24 -6.20
CA ALA A 94 -13.55 -5.81 -6.06
C ALA A 94 -13.60 -5.12 -7.43
N VAL A 95 -13.95 -3.84 -7.46
CA VAL A 95 -14.05 -3.05 -8.69
C VAL A 95 -13.06 -1.89 -8.62
N THR A 96 -12.42 -1.59 -9.75
CA THR A 96 -11.59 -0.40 -9.92
C THR A 96 -11.77 0.20 -11.30
N CYS A 97 -11.53 1.51 -11.41
CA CYS A 97 -11.57 2.26 -12.66
C CYS A 97 -10.19 2.54 -13.26
N LYS A 98 -9.11 2.03 -12.64
CA LYS A 98 -7.72 2.27 -13.09
C LYS A 98 -6.85 1.03 -12.92
N VAL A 99 -5.93 0.83 -13.86
CA VAL A 99 -4.88 -0.20 -13.77
C VAL A 99 -3.59 0.31 -13.13
N ASN A 100 -3.42 1.65 -13.06
CA ASN A 100 -2.29 2.29 -12.40
C ASN A 100 -2.82 3.23 -11.33
N TRP A 101 -2.60 2.86 -10.06
CA TRP A 101 -3.09 3.60 -8.91
C TRP A 101 -2.08 4.65 -8.38
N HIS A 102 -0.90 4.78 -8.98
CA HIS A 102 0.07 5.82 -8.62
C HIS A 102 -0.17 7.17 -9.30
N LYS A 103 -0.93 7.23 -10.41
CA LYS A 103 -1.10 8.46 -11.20
C LYS A 103 -2.48 8.58 -11.84
N GLY A 104 -2.89 9.82 -12.11
CA GLY A 104 -4.08 10.13 -12.90
C GLY A 104 -5.40 9.99 -12.14
N TRP A 105 -5.37 10.12 -10.81
CA TRP A 105 -6.55 10.29 -9.98
C TRP A 105 -7.04 11.75 -10.01
N ASN A 106 -8.32 11.94 -9.73
CA ASN A 106 -8.88 13.26 -9.48
C ASN A 106 -8.90 13.53 -7.96
N TRP A 107 -8.07 14.48 -7.52
CA TRP A 107 -7.91 14.87 -6.11
C TRP A 107 -8.62 16.18 -5.75
N THR A 108 -9.61 16.63 -6.56
CA THR A 108 -10.30 17.90 -6.31
C THR A 108 -11.07 17.94 -4.98
N THR A 109 -11.37 16.78 -4.39
CA THR A 109 -12.17 16.64 -3.16
C THR A 109 -11.33 16.28 -1.92
N GLY A 110 -9.99 16.35 -2.01
CA GLY A 110 -9.09 15.77 -1.02
C GLY A 110 -8.85 14.32 -1.35
#